data_AF-A0A0B2ADN0-F1
#
_entry.id   AF-A0A0B2ADN0-F1
#
_cell.length_a   1.000
_cell.length_b   1.000
_cell.length_c   1.000
_cell.angle_alpha   90.00
_cell.angle_beta   90.00
_cell.angle_gamma   90.00
#
_symmetry.space_group_name_H-M   'P 1'
#
loop_
_entity.id
_entity.type
_entity.pdbx_description
1 polymer ?
#
loop_
_entity_poly.entity_id
_entity_poly.type
_entity_poly.pdbx_seq_one_letter_code
_entity_poly.pdbx_strand_id
1 'polypeptide(L)'
;MRRGVTAIIVFAALLLVGVWVSVRVPPYAVGPGVVPDAAHVWSARILLVLTLAWIVIGIISARTSLVGRPGASAARASWIAASRPWRARESTLGMLQLDRVLLLVIPGGMLAVTRVLQSSAGSIAQLVVTFGGWVVFVVVAELWMRGRSPWALIAAVAGVVVLRCTLTLLPLSFGFPYGEAVTRIYMALSTAGFLWTFVAAAWSLFPRFGPRRGIGIVMAAAGAGLTVTCAVIALIGPAQVLEGWIDHVSPLPWGLGRMIGIANLLGSVTTAVWSLALSGLVVGLVGVVLALPERTRTAL
;
A
#
# COMPACT_ATOMS: atom_id res chain seq x y z
N MET A 1 0.69 21.29 -17.27
CA MET A 1 -0.42 20.44 -17.78
C MET A 1 -0.01 19.01 -18.13
N ARG A 2 1.07 18.76 -18.89
CA ARG A 2 1.44 17.40 -19.35
C ARG A 2 1.51 16.31 -18.26
N ARG A 3 2.12 16.59 -17.09
CA ARG A 3 2.25 15.59 -16.00
C ARG A 3 0.92 15.15 -15.38
N GLY A 4 -0.08 16.03 -15.34
CA GLY A 4 -1.41 15.69 -14.80
C GLY A 4 -2.15 14.71 -15.71
N VAL A 5 -2.08 14.91 -17.02
CA VAL A 5 -2.67 13.99 -18.00
C VAL A 5 -1.98 12.63 -17.94
N THR A 6 -0.64 12.59 -17.85
CA THR A 6 0.11 11.34 -17.67
C THR A 6 -0.32 10.60 -16.40
N ALA A 7 -0.55 11.31 -15.29
CA ALA A 7 -1.03 10.71 -14.05
C ALA A 7 -2.39 10.03 -14.22
N ILE A 8 -3.33 10.69 -14.90
CA ILE A 8 -4.66 10.13 -15.17
C ILE A 8 -4.57 8.90 -16.07
N ILE A 9 -3.78 8.96 -17.15
CA ILE A 9 -3.59 7.82 -18.07
C ILE A 9 -2.98 6.62 -17.34
N VAL A 10 -1.94 6.85 -16.53
CA VAL A 10 -1.31 5.78 -15.75
C VAL A 10 -2.30 5.21 -14.74
N PHE A 11 -3.03 6.04 -14.01
CA PHE A 11 -4.02 5.54 -13.06
C PHE A 11 -5.15 4.76 -13.74
N ALA A 12 -5.61 5.20 -14.93
CA ALA A 12 -6.58 4.47 -15.73
C ALA A 12 -6.04 3.09 -16.16
N ALA A 13 -4.78 3.01 -16.59
CA ALA A 13 -4.15 1.73 -16.90
C ALA A 13 -4.04 0.81 -15.67
N LEU A 14 -3.69 1.36 -14.50
CA LEU A 14 -3.68 0.62 -13.23
C LEU A 14 -5.08 0.15 -12.82
N LEU A 15 -6.12 0.94 -13.11
CA LEU A 15 -7.50 0.56 -12.91
C LEU A 15 -7.90 -0.60 -13.82
N LEU A 16 -7.48 -0.61 -15.08
CA LEU A 16 -7.73 -1.76 -15.98
C LEU A 16 -7.06 -3.04 -15.46
N VAL A 17 -5.84 -2.94 -14.91
CA VAL A 17 -5.20 -4.08 -14.22
C VAL A 17 -6.04 -4.51 -13.01
N GLY A 18 -6.53 -3.56 -12.21
CA GLY A 18 -7.41 -3.86 -11.09
C GLY A 18 -8.71 -4.56 -11.50
N VAL A 19 -9.34 -4.12 -12.59
CA VAL A 19 -10.54 -4.77 -13.16
C VAL A 19 -10.20 -6.17 -13.67
N TRP A 20 -9.07 -6.34 -14.35
CA TRP A 20 -8.63 -7.66 -14.80
C TRP A 20 -8.46 -8.64 -13.63
N VAL A 21 -7.85 -8.17 -12.52
CA VAL A 21 -7.73 -8.95 -11.28
C VAL A 21 -9.11 -9.26 -10.70
N SER A 22 -10.01 -8.27 -10.58
CA SER A 22 -11.32 -8.47 -9.96
C SER A 22 -12.28 -9.36 -10.77
N VAL A 23 -12.04 -9.53 -12.06
CA VAL A 23 -12.77 -10.48 -12.91
C VAL A 23 -12.26 -11.91 -12.72
N ARG A 24 -10.95 -12.10 -12.56
CA ARG A 24 -10.29 -13.41 -12.43
C ARG A 24 -10.37 -13.99 -11.03
N VAL A 25 -10.51 -13.14 -10.02
CA VAL A 25 -10.67 -13.58 -8.62
C VAL A 25 -12.16 -13.77 -8.34
N PRO A 26 -12.63 -14.98 -8.00
CA PRO A 26 -14.04 -15.22 -7.72
C PRO A 26 -14.49 -14.40 -6.52
N PRO A 27 -15.59 -13.63 -6.63
CA PRO A 27 -16.14 -12.88 -5.52
C PRO A 27 -16.76 -13.83 -4.49
N TYR A 28 -16.58 -13.53 -3.21
CA TYR A 28 -17.15 -14.31 -2.12
C TYR A 28 -18.68 -14.28 -2.10
N ALA A 29 -19.29 -15.46 -1.98
CA ALA A 29 -20.63 -15.63 -1.48
C ALA A 29 -20.55 -15.93 0.03
N VAL A 30 -21.05 -15.02 0.87
CA VAL A 30 -21.16 -15.27 2.31
C VAL A 30 -22.16 -16.40 2.53
N GLY A 31 -21.82 -17.38 3.37
CA GLY A 31 -22.82 -18.32 3.86
C GLY A 31 -23.94 -17.57 4.60
N PRO A 32 -25.21 -18.01 4.50
CA PRO A 32 -26.30 -17.35 5.20
C PRO A 32 -26.05 -17.31 6.71
N GLY A 33 -26.25 -16.15 7.35
CA GLY A 33 -26.32 -16.03 8.83
C GLY A 33 -25.21 -15.26 9.56
N VAL A 34 -24.20 -14.70 8.88
CA VAL A 34 -23.18 -13.87 9.55
C VAL A 34 -23.71 -12.45 9.73
N VAL A 35 -24.13 -12.11 10.96
CA VAL A 35 -24.55 -10.75 11.34
C VAL A 35 -23.30 -9.93 11.70
N PRO A 36 -23.11 -8.73 11.13
CA PRO A 36 -21.96 -7.90 11.46
C PRO A 36 -22.05 -7.41 12.91
N ASP A 37 -20.98 -7.63 13.68
CA ASP A 37 -20.86 -7.12 15.05
C ASP A 37 -20.91 -5.58 15.05
N ALA A 38 -21.82 -5.03 15.85
CA ALA A 38 -22.02 -3.60 15.98
C ALA A 38 -20.73 -2.88 16.42
N ALA A 39 -19.93 -3.48 17.30
CA ALA A 39 -18.67 -2.90 17.75
C ALA A 39 -17.67 -2.76 16.60
N HIS A 40 -17.62 -3.76 15.72
CA HIS A 40 -16.77 -3.78 14.54
C HIS A 40 -17.15 -2.69 13.52
N VAL A 41 -18.45 -2.56 13.23
CA VAL A 41 -18.99 -1.54 12.32
C VAL A 41 -18.76 -0.13 12.84
N TRP A 42 -19.00 0.11 14.14
CA TRP A 42 -18.76 1.42 14.75
C TRP A 42 -17.28 1.79 14.77
N SER A 43 -16.40 0.85 15.06
CA SER A 43 -14.95 1.07 14.99
C SER A 43 -14.51 1.48 13.59
N ALA A 44 -15.04 0.81 12.55
CA ALA A 44 -14.79 1.16 11.16
C ALA A 44 -15.33 2.56 10.80
N ARG A 45 -16.51 2.95 11.29
CA ARG A 45 -17.07 4.30 11.09
C ARG A 45 -16.23 5.38 11.74
N ILE A 46 -15.82 5.18 12.99
CA ILE A 46 -14.97 6.15 13.71
C ILE A 46 -13.65 6.33 12.95
N LEU A 47 -13.01 5.23 12.57
CA LEU A 47 -11.76 5.29 11.82
C LEU A 47 -11.96 5.89 10.42
N LEU A 48 -13.08 5.63 9.76
CA LEU A 48 -13.44 6.26 8.49
C LEU A 48 -13.52 7.77 8.65
N VAL A 49 -14.23 8.27 9.67
CA VAL A 49 -14.31 9.71 9.96
C VAL A 49 -12.92 10.30 10.20
N LEU A 50 -12.05 9.62 10.97
CA LEU A 50 -10.68 10.08 11.22
C LEU A 50 -9.84 10.13 9.94
N THR A 51 -9.95 9.11 9.07
CA THR A 51 -9.23 9.10 7.78
C THR A 51 -9.73 10.18 6.83
N LEU A 52 -11.05 10.40 6.77
CA LEU A 52 -11.65 11.47 5.98
C LEU A 52 -11.25 12.85 6.52
N ALA A 53 -11.22 13.04 7.83
CA ALA A 53 -10.74 14.28 8.45
C ALA A 53 -9.29 14.58 8.03
N TRP A 54 -8.40 13.58 8.07
CA TRP A 54 -7.02 13.75 7.61
C TRP A 54 -6.93 14.16 6.14
N ILE A 55 -7.72 13.52 5.27
CA ILE A 55 -7.79 13.85 3.84
C ILE A 55 -8.31 15.28 3.64
N VAL A 56 -9.40 15.65 4.30
CA VAL A 56 -10.02 16.98 4.20
C VAL A 56 -9.07 18.06 4.68
N ILE A 57 -8.38 17.86 5.82
CA ILE A 57 -7.32 18.76 6.29
C ILE A 57 -6.24 18.89 5.21
N GLY A 58 -5.77 17.79 4.63
CA GLY A 58 -4.80 17.80 3.54
C GLY A 58 -5.26 18.59 2.30
N ILE A 59 -6.54 18.46 1.91
CA ILE A 59 -7.14 19.20 0.79
C ILE A 59 -7.21 20.70 1.08
N ILE A 60 -7.72 21.08 2.26
CA ILE A 60 -7.91 22.48 2.65
C ILE A 60 -6.56 23.17 2.81
N SER A 61 -5.61 22.54 3.50
CA SER A 61 -4.25 23.04 3.70
C SER A 61 -3.45 23.09 2.40
N ALA A 62 -3.83 22.34 1.36
CA ALA A 62 -3.22 22.47 0.03
C ALA A 62 -3.66 23.75 -0.70
N ARG A 63 -4.83 24.31 -0.35
CA ARG A 63 -5.42 25.49 -1.01
C ARG A 63 -5.26 26.80 -0.23
N THR A 64 -4.98 26.72 1.07
CA THR A 64 -5.00 27.88 1.98
C THR A 64 -3.69 28.01 2.76
N SER A 65 -3.44 29.18 3.35
CA SER A 65 -2.26 29.47 4.19
C SER A 65 -2.33 28.84 5.59
N LEU A 66 -3.24 27.91 5.85
CA LEU A 66 -3.38 27.12 7.10
C LEU A 66 -2.17 26.22 7.44
N VAL A 67 -1.03 26.43 6.76
CA VAL A 67 0.25 25.71 6.89
C VAL A 67 0.90 25.91 8.26
N GLY A 68 0.47 26.92 9.04
CA GLY A 68 1.05 27.23 10.36
C GLY A 68 0.57 26.38 11.54
N ARG A 69 -0.43 25.49 11.38
CA ARG A 69 -0.92 24.64 12.47
C ARG A 69 -0.20 23.28 12.49
N PRO A 70 0.18 22.76 13.68
CA PRO A 70 0.85 21.46 13.77
C PRO A 70 -0.02 20.35 13.17
N GLY A 71 0.59 19.47 12.38
CA GLY A 71 -0.09 18.37 11.68
C GLY A 71 -0.75 18.72 10.35
N ALA A 72 -1.13 19.98 10.12
CA ALA A 72 -1.72 20.42 8.85
C ALA A 72 -0.71 20.32 7.69
N SER A 73 0.57 20.58 7.96
CA SER A 73 1.64 20.45 6.97
C SER A 73 1.86 18.98 6.57
N ALA A 74 1.76 18.04 7.52
CA ALA A 74 1.88 16.60 7.28
C ALA A 74 0.71 16.06 6.45
N ALA A 75 -0.52 16.42 6.81
CA ALA A 75 -1.71 16.07 6.05
C ALA A 75 -1.63 16.61 4.61
N ARG A 76 -1.24 17.88 4.45
CA ARG A 76 -1.01 18.52 3.14
C ARG A 76 0.07 17.78 2.34
N ALA A 77 1.21 17.46 2.96
CA ALA A 77 2.30 16.77 2.29
C ALA A 77 1.86 15.39 1.79
N SER A 78 1.16 14.62 2.61
CA SER A 78 0.62 13.31 2.21
C SER A 78 -0.39 13.42 1.07
N TRP A 79 -1.32 14.39 1.13
CA TRP A 79 -2.32 14.62 0.09
C TRP A 79 -1.69 15.04 -1.26
N ILE A 80 -0.78 16.02 -1.23
CA ILE A 80 -0.09 16.50 -2.45
C ILE A 80 0.79 15.40 -3.01
N ALA A 81 1.52 14.67 -2.18
CA ALA A 81 2.40 13.61 -2.65
C ALA A 81 1.63 12.41 -3.22
N ALA A 82 0.43 12.09 -2.72
CA ALA A 82 -0.42 11.05 -3.30
C ALA A 82 -1.07 11.45 -4.63
N SER A 83 -1.54 12.69 -4.75
CA SER A 83 -2.26 13.17 -5.94
C SER A 83 -1.35 13.76 -7.03
N ARG A 84 -0.22 14.34 -6.62
CA ARG A 84 0.75 15.04 -7.47
C ARG A 84 2.17 14.70 -6.99
N PRO A 85 2.60 13.43 -7.05
CA PRO A 85 3.86 12.94 -6.47
C PRO A 85 5.10 13.69 -6.97
N TRP A 86 5.09 14.22 -8.19
CA TRP A 86 6.18 15.06 -8.71
C TRP A 86 6.41 16.36 -7.93
N ARG A 87 5.46 16.77 -7.05
CA ARG A 87 5.58 17.93 -6.14
C ARG A 87 5.85 17.54 -4.69
N ALA A 88 6.01 16.25 -4.37
CA ALA A 88 6.19 15.76 -3.00
C ALA A 88 7.37 16.40 -2.27
N ARG A 89 8.44 16.74 -3.01
CA ARG A 89 9.60 17.44 -2.45
C ARG A 89 9.24 18.85 -1.97
N GLU A 90 8.52 19.63 -2.78
CA GLU A 90 8.09 20.99 -2.42
C GLU A 90 7.25 20.99 -1.13
N SER A 91 6.41 19.97 -0.96
CA SER A 91 5.52 19.87 0.18
C SER A 91 6.17 19.39 1.47
N THR A 92 7.40 18.86 1.41
CA THR A 92 8.11 18.32 2.59
C THR A 92 9.26 19.22 3.06
N LEU A 93 9.58 20.27 2.30
CA LEU A 93 10.56 21.28 2.71
C LEU A 93 10.01 22.12 3.87
N GLY A 94 10.84 22.33 4.89
CA GLY A 94 10.49 23.15 6.05
C GLY A 94 9.55 22.48 7.06
N MET A 95 9.25 21.19 6.93
CA MET A 95 8.42 20.47 7.92
C MET A 95 9.12 20.42 9.27
N LEU A 96 8.36 20.74 10.32
CA LEU A 96 8.76 20.61 11.72
C LEU A 96 8.98 19.13 12.07
N GLN A 97 9.72 18.86 13.15
CA GLN A 97 9.96 17.49 13.62
C GLN A 97 8.66 16.78 14.00
N LEU A 98 7.73 17.49 14.64
CA LEU A 98 6.40 16.95 14.95
C LEU A 98 5.66 16.52 13.67
N ASP A 99 5.69 17.33 12.62
CA ASP A 99 4.99 17.02 11.37
C ASP A 99 5.57 15.78 10.67
N ARG A 100 6.90 15.57 10.79
CA ARG A 100 7.57 14.37 10.29
C ARG A 100 7.14 13.11 11.05
N VAL A 101 7.01 13.21 12.37
CA VAL A 101 6.49 12.13 13.21
C VAL A 101 5.03 11.84 12.84
N LEU A 102 4.19 12.87 12.74
CA LEU A 102 2.77 12.73 12.37
C LEU A 102 2.59 12.11 10.97
N LEU A 103 3.46 12.47 10.02
CA LEU A 103 3.46 11.90 8.66
C LEU A 103 3.71 10.39 8.64
N LEU A 104 4.38 9.84 9.67
CA LEU A 104 4.66 8.42 9.80
C LEU A 104 3.64 7.72 10.71
N VAL A 105 3.39 8.28 11.89
CA VAL A 105 2.55 7.69 12.93
C VAL A 105 1.07 7.64 12.51
N ILE A 106 0.54 8.69 11.88
CA ILE A 106 -0.90 8.71 11.54
C ILE A 106 -1.21 7.71 10.42
N PRO A 107 -0.55 7.73 9.25
CA PRO A 107 -0.77 6.73 8.21
C PRO A 107 -0.43 5.30 8.66
N GLY A 108 0.66 5.13 9.43
CA GLY A 108 1.06 3.84 9.98
C GLY A 108 0.04 3.30 10.98
N GLY A 109 -0.46 4.14 11.88
CA GLY A 109 -1.51 3.80 12.85
C GLY A 109 -2.84 3.51 12.16
N MET A 110 -3.25 4.33 11.19
CA MET A 110 -4.44 4.07 10.37
C MET A 110 -4.34 2.74 9.66
N LEU A 111 -3.18 2.41 9.07
CA LEU A 111 -2.96 1.11 8.45
C LEU A 111 -3.05 0.00 9.50
N ALA A 112 -2.41 0.14 10.66
CA ALA A 112 -2.43 -0.88 11.71
C ALA A 112 -3.85 -1.20 12.17
N VAL A 113 -4.61 -0.17 12.55
CA VAL A 113 -5.99 -0.34 13.03
C VAL A 113 -6.89 -0.84 11.91
N THR A 114 -6.73 -0.35 10.67
CA THR A 114 -7.48 -0.88 9.51
C THR A 114 -7.18 -2.36 9.29
N ARG A 115 -5.91 -2.78 9.47
CA ARG A 115 -5.53 -4.20 9.35
C ARG A 115 -6.05 -5.04 10.49
N VAL A 116 -6.08 -4.54 11.72
CA VAL A 116 -6.69 -5.21 12.88
C VAL A 116 -8.20 -5.39 12.66
N LEU A 117 -8.88 -4.39 12.12
CA LEU A 117 -10.30 -4.50 11.75
C LEU A 117 -10.50 -5.44 10.56
N GLN A 118 -9.57 -5.52 9.62
CA GLN A 118 -9.66 -6.50 8.54
C GLN A 118 -9.34 -7.91 9.00
N SER A 119 -8.47 -8.09 9.99
CA SER A 119 -8.04 -9.41 10.45
C SER A 119 -8.98 -9.92 11.53
N SER A 120 -8.96 -11.23 11.73
CA SER A 120 -9.40 -11.81 12.99
C SER A 120 -8.71 -11.11 14.18
N ALA A 121 -9.41 -11.02 15.31
CA ALA A 121 -8.86 -10.47 16.55
C ALA A 121 -7.60 -11.28 16.94
N GLY A 122 -6.40 -10.81 16.54
CA GLY A 122 -5.13 -11.41 16.94
C GLY A 122 -4.21 -11.95 15.84
N SER A 123 -4.44 -11.71 14.53
CA SER A 123 -3.44 -12.07 13.51
C SER A 123 -2.22 -11.12 13.53
N ILE A 124 -1.40 -11.27 14.57
CA ILE A 124 -0.09 -10.62 14.70
C ILE A 124 0.75 -10.95 13.47
N ALA A 125 0.63 -12.17 12.92
CA ALA A 125 1.30 -12.58 11.70
C ALA A 125 0.96 -11.68 10.50
N GLN A 126 -0.33 -11.35 10.27
CA GLN A 126 -0.72 -10.47 9.17
C GLN A 126 -0.18 -9.05 9.35
N LEU A 127 -0.18 -8.53 10.57
CA LEU A 127 0.40 -7.23 10.90
C LEU A 127 1.91 -7.24 10.66
N VAL A 128 2.63 -8.21 11.21
CA VAL A 128 4.08 -8.35 11.08
C VAL A 128 4.48 -8.50 9.61
N VAL A 129 3.76 -9.31 8.83
CA VAL A 129 3.97 -9.48 7.39
C VAL A 129 3.74 -8.18 6.63
N THR A 130 2.63 -7.49 6.90
CA THR A 130 2.29 -6.24 6.20
C THR A 130 3.28 -5.12 6.54
N PHE A 131 3.53 -4.88 7.82
CA PHE A 131 4.46 -3.85 8.28
C PHE A 131 5.91 -4.20 7.92
N GLY A 132 6.30 -5.46 8.05
CA GLY A 132 7.62 -5.96 7.66
C GLY A 132 7.91 -5.66 6.19
N GLY A 133 6.97 -5.95 5.28
CA GLY A 133 7.12 -5.62 3.86
C GLY A 133 7.30 -4.11 3.60
N TRP A 134 6.54 -3.26 4.29
CA TRP A 134 6.69 -1.80 4.20
C TRP A 134 8.01 -1.30 4.81
N VAL A 135 8.44 -1.86 5.93
CA VAL A 135 9.72 -1.54 6.57
C VAL A 135 10.87 -1.91 5.64
N VAL A 136 10.86 -3.12 5.07
CA VAL A 136 11.87 -3.54 4.08
C VAL A 136 11.88 -2.60 2.88
N PHE A 137 10.70 -2.23 2.36
CA PHE A 137 10.60 -1.26 1.27
C PHE A 137 11.26 0.08 1.62
N VAL A 138 10.92 0.68 2.76
CA VAL A 138 11.47 1.98 3.19
C VAL A 138 12.97 1.87 3.43
N VAL A 139 13.44 0.85 4.15
CA VAL A 139 14.87 0.65 4.46
C VAL A 139 15.68 0.50 3.18
N VAL A 140 15.24 -0.35 2.25
CA VAL A 140 15.95 -0.54 0.97
C VAL A 140 15.96 0.75 0.16
N ALA A 141 14.84 1.48 0.09
CA ALA A 141 14.82 2.77 -0.58
C ALA A 141 15.78 3.79 0.06
N GLU A 142 15.84 3.84 1.40
CA GLU A 142 16.75 4.72 2.15
C GLU A 142 18.23 4.39 1.94
N LEU A 143 18.58 3.10 1.95
CA LEU A 143 19.94 2.63 1.65
C LEU A 143 20.41 3.13 0.28
N TRP A 144 19.54 3.10 -0.72
CA TRP A 144 19.85 3.63 -2.06
C TRP A 144 19.93 5.16 -2.13
N MET A 145 19.18 5.86 -1.27
CA MET A 145 19.22 7.32 -1.18
C MET A 145 20.50 7.83 -0.49
N ARG A 146 21.21 6.98 0.29
CA ARG A 146 22.53 7.25 0.94
C ARG A 146 22.54 8.54 1.79
N GLY A 147 21.65 8.64 2.78
CA GLY A 147 21.60 9.78 3.71
C GLY A 147 20.90 11.03 3.17
N ARG A 148 20.27 10.94 1.99
CA ARG A 148 19.45 12.01 1.43
C ARG A 148 18.03 11.95 2.01
N SER A 149 17.42 13.13 2.21
CA SER A 149 16.09 13.28 2.83
C SER A 149 15.01 12.36 2.21
N PRO A 150 14.46 11.38 2.96
CA PRO A 150 13.48 10.39 2.47
C PRO A 150 12.03 10.90 2.49
N TRP A 151 11.80 12.08 3.07
CA TRP A 151 10.46 12.59 3.38
C TRP A 151 9.51 12.70 2.18
N ALA A 152 10.01 12.97 0.96
CA ALA A 152 9.17 13.00 -0.24
C ALA A 152 8.60 11.61 -0.60
N LEU A 153 9.41 10.56 -0.44
CA LEU A 153 8.99 9.16 -0.63
C LEU A 153 7.98 8.78 0.45
N ILE A 154 8.31 9.06 1.71
CA ILE A 154 7.45 8.76 2.87
C ILE A 154 6.10 9.45 2.71
N ALA A 155 6.07 10.73 2.33
CA ALA A 155 4.83 11.48 2.10
C ALA A 155 3.96 10.86 1.00
N ALA A 156 4.58 10.42 -0.11
CA ALA A 156 3.87 9.78 -1.21
C ALA A 156 3.24 8.45 -0.77
N VAL A 157 4.02 7.59 -0.11
CA VAL A 157 3.55 6.31 0.41
C VAL A 157 2.46 6.51 1.47
N ALA A 158 2.70 7.38 2.44
CA ALA A 158 1.76 7.76 3.49
C ALA A 158 0.40 8.19 2.93
N GLY A 159 0.39 9.11 1.96
CA GLY A 159 -0.85 9.61 1.39
C GLY A 159 -1.64 8.52 0.66
N VAL A 160 -0.97 7.65 -0.10
CA VAL A 160 -1.65 6.54 -0.78
C VAL A 160 -2.15 5.49 0.22
N VAL A 161 -1.39 5.22 1.29
CA VAL A 161 -1.83 4.35 2.38
C VAL A 161 -3.12 4.87 3.02
N VAL A 162 -3.22 6.16 3.33
CA VAL A 162 -4.45 6.74 3.88
C VAL A 162 -5.63 6.56 2.93
N LEU A 163 -5.45 6.85 1.63
CA LEU A 163 -6.51 6.64 0.63
C LEU A 163 -6.97 5.17 0.57
N ARG A 164 -6.04 4.22 0.66
CA ARG A 164 -6.37 2.79 0.69
C ARG A 164 -7.09 2.38 1.96
N CYS A 165 -6.72 2.95 3.11
CA CYS A 165 -7.44 2.74 4.36
C CYS A 165 -8.87 3.27 4.22
N THR A 166 -9.08 4.45 3.66
CA THR A 166 -10.43 4.99 3.40
C THR A 166 -11.24 4.09 2.46
N LEU A 167 -10.66 3.63 1.35
CA LEU A 167 -11.31 2.68 0.41
C LEU A 167 -11.71 1.37 1.08
N THR A 168 -10.93 0.94 2.06
CA THR A 168 -11.19 -0.27 2.86
C THR A 168 -12.27 -0.02 3.90
N LEU A 169 -12.20 1.09 4.63
CA LEU A 169 -13.11 1.40 5.73
C LEU A 169 -14.51 1.75 5.25
N LEU A 170 -14.64 2.27 4.02
CA LEU A 170 -15.93 2.62 3.45
C LEU A 170 -16.90 1.43 3.42
N PRO A 171 -16.59 0.29 2.76
CA PRO A 171 -17.46 -0.88 2.85
C PRO A 171 -17.57 -1.36 4.31
N LEU A 172 -16.46 -1.49 5.07
CA LEU A 172 -16.47 -1.93 6.49
C LEU A 172 -17.50 -1.17 7.35
N SER A 173 -17.68 0.12 7.10
CA SER A 173 -18.61 0.99 7.85
C SER A 173 -20.09 0.66 7.66
N PHE A 174 -20.45 -0.09 6.61
CA PHE A 174 -21.81 -0.56 6.35
C PHE A 174 -22.07 -1.97 6.89
N GLY A 175 -21.04 -2.70 7.32
CA GLY A 175 -21.14 -4.10 7.75
C GLY A 175 -21.26 -5.10 6.60
N PHE A 176 -20.82 -6.34 6.82
CA PHE A 176 -20.89 -7.43 5.83
C PHE A 176 -22.24 -8.15 5.89
N PRO A 177 -22.66 -8.86 4.83
CA PRO A 177 -22.06 -8.98 3.49
C PRO A 177 -22.14 -7.72 2.62
N TYR A 178 -21.18 -7.53 1.70
CA TYR A 178 -21.38 -6.65 0.53
C TYR A 178 -21.75 -7.47 -0.70
N GLY A 179 -22.62 -6.93 -1.55
CA GLY A 179 -22.95 -7.56 -2.83
C GLY A 179 -21.73 -7.73 -3.74
N GLU A 180 -21.80 -8.70 -4.65
CA GLU A 180 -20.72 -9.04 -5.59
C GLU A 180 -20.14 -7.82 -6.31
N ALA A 181 -21.00 -6.93 -6.80
CA ALA A 181 -20.59 -5.72 -7.51
C ALA A 181 -19.69 -4.82 -6.65
N VAL A 182 -20.04 -4.62 -5.38
CA VAL A 182 -19.25 -3.81 -4.43
C VAL A 182 -17.89 -4.44 -4.19
N THR A 183 -17.85 -5.76 -4.00
CA THR A 183 -16.61 -6.53 -3.82
C THR A 183 -15.68 -6.38 -5.02
N ARG A 184 -16.19 -6.51 -6.26
CA ARG A 184 -15.39 -6.35 -7.48
C ARG A 184 -14.85 -4.94 -7.67
N ILE A 185 -15.67 -3.91 -7.39
CA ILE A 185 -15.25 -2.50 -7.45
C ILE A 185 -14.15 -2.23 -6.41
N TYR A 186 -14.34 -2.70 -5.17
CA TYR A 186 -13.35 -2.57 -4.11
C TYR A 186 -12.02 -3.26 -4.48
N MET A 187 -12.06 -4.48 -5.02
CA MET A 187 -10.86 -5.20 -5.48
C MET A 187 -10.12 -4.43 -6.56
N ALA A 188 -10.84 -3.89 -7.55
CA ALA A 188 -10.24 -3.13 -8.64
C ALA A 188 -9.57 -1.85 -8.13
N LEU A 189 -10.27 -1.06 -7.31
CA LEU A 189 -9.74 0.17 -6.72
C LEU A 189 -8.57 -0.09 -5.77
N SER A 190 -8.64 -1.14 -4.96
CA SER A 190 -7.59 -1.52 -4.02
C SER A 190 -6.32 -1.96 -4.73
N THR A 191 -6.45 -2.70 -5.82
CA THR A 191 -5.33 -3.12 -6.67
C THR A 191 -4.69 -1.92 -7.36
N ALA A 192 -5.50 -1.06 -7.97
CA ALA A 192 -5.01 0.16 -8.61
C ALA A 192 -4.31 1.09 -7.60
N GLY A 193 -4.89 1.30 -6.42
CA GLY A 193 -4.31 2.09 -5.35
C GLY A 193 -3.00 1.50 -4.81
N PHE A 194 -2.90 0.17 -4.72
CA PHE A 194 -1.66 -0.49 -4.34
C PHE A 194 -0.54 -0.22 -5.35
N LEU A 195 -0.80 -0.46 -6.65
CA LEU A 195 0.17 -0.21 -7.70
C LEU A 195 0.54 1.28 -7.82
N TRP A 196 -0.44 2.16 -7.61
CA TRP A 196 -0.23 3.61 -7.58
C TRP A 196 0.74 4.01 -6.47
N THR A 197 0.83 3.27 -5.37
CA THR A 197 1.79 3.56 -4.29
C THR A 197 3.23 3.55 -4.82
N PHE A 198 3.58 2.57 -5.65
CA PHE A 198 4.91 2.46 -6.25
C PHE A 198 5.13 3.52 -7.34
N VAL A 199 4.12 3.83 -8.14
CA VAL A 199 4.20 4.91 -9.13
C VAL A 199 4.43 6.26 -8.45
N ALA A 200 3.65 6.56 -7.41
CA ALA A 200 3.78 7.79 -6.63
C ALA A 200 5.15 7.88 -5.94
N ALA A 201 5.61 6.78 -5.35
CA ALA A 201 6.94 6.68 -4.78
C ALA A 201 8.02 6.97 -5.83
N ALA A 202 7.96 6.37 -7.02
CA ALA A 202 8.97 6.58 -8.06
C ALA A 202 8.96 8.04 -8.55
N TRP A 203 7.78 8.58 -8.82
CA TRP A 203 7.62 9.96 -9.31
C TRP A 203 8.07 11.01 -8.29
N SER A 204 7.99 10.70 -6.98
CA SER A 204 8.54 11.56 -5.93
C SER A 204 10.07 11.70 -5.99
N LEU A 205 10.76 10.71 -6.55
CA LEU A 205 12.22 10.66 -6.65
C LEU A 205 12.76 11.29 -7.96
N PHE A 206 11.92 11.45 -8.98
CA PHE A 206 12.32 11.93 -10.31
C PHE A 206 13.03 13.29 -10.28
N PRO A 207 12.57 14.31 -9.53
CA PRO A 207 13.24 15.60 -9.50
C PRO A 207 14.67 15.57 -8.96
N ARG A 208 15.09 14.48 -8.31
CA ARG A 208 16.40 14.36 -7.65
C ARG A 208 17.32 13.32 -8.28
N PHE A 209 16.77 12.18 -8.68
CA PHE A 209 17.55 11.06 -9.21
C PHE A 209 17.34 10.84 -10.71
N GLY A 210 16.41 11.55 -11.33
CA GLY A 210 15.96 11.29 -12.69
C GLY A 210 14.99 10.11 -12.77
N PRO A 211 14.32 9.93 -13.92
CA PRO A 211 13.26 8.93 -14.09
C PRO A 211 13.79 7.49 -13.97
N ARG A 212 14.87 7.15 -14.70
CA ARG A 212 15.46 5.80 -14.71
C ARG A 212 15.83 5.33 -13.31
N ARG A 213 16.59 6.14 -12.58
CA ARG A 213 17.09 5.79 -11.24
C ARG A 213 15.98 5.81 -10.19
N GLY A 214 15.03 6.75 -10.28
CA GLY A 214 13.86 6.78 -9.39
C GLY A 214 13.00 5.51 -9.52
N ILE A 215 12.77 5.04 -10.76
CA ILE A 215 12.09 3.76 -11.02
C ILE A 215 12.92 2.61 -10.46
N GLY A 216 14.24 2.60 -10.73
CA GLY A 216 15.14 1.55 -10.25
C GLY A 216 15.13 1.38 -8.72
N ILE A 217 15.21 2.49 -7.98
CA ILE A 217 15.17 2.47 -6.50
C ILE A 217 13.86 1.86 -6.00
N VAL A 218 12.73 2.27 -6.57
CA VAL A 218 11.41 1.76 -6.14
C VAL A 218 11.21 0.30 -6.54
N MET A 219 11.67 -0.11 -7.73
CA MET A 219 11.63 -1.52 -8.14
C MET A 219 12.51 -2.40 -7.25
N ALA A 220 13.71 -1.92 -6.89
CA ALA A 220 14.60 -2.62 -5.97
C ALA A 220 13.96 -2.78 -4.58
N ALA A 221 13.38 -1.70 -4.05
CA ALA A 221 12.68 -1.70 -2.77
C ALA A 221 11.42 -2.57 -2.77
N ALA A 222 10.59 -2.48 -3.82
CA ALA A 222 9.37 -3.27 -3.96
C ALA A 222 9.68 -4.77 -4.14
N GLY A 223 10.68 -5.07 -4.97
CA GLY A 223 11.16 -6.44 -5.17
C GLY A 223 11.73 -7.05 -3.89
N ALA A 224 12.54 -6.30 -3.13
CA ALA A 224 13.04 -6.75 -1.85
C ALA A 224 11.91 -6.99 -0.83
N GLY A 225 10.97 -6.04 -0.72
CA GLY A 225 9.80 -6.18 0.15
C GLY A 225 8.98 -7.42 -0.18
N LEU A 226 8.70 -7.67 -1.46
CA LEU A 226 7.98 -8.86 -1.92
C LEU A 226 8.77 -10.14 -1.63
N THR A 227 10.06 -10.16 -1.97
CA THR A 227 10.94 -11.34 -1.80
C THR A 227 11.04 -11.75 -0.34
N VAL A 228 11.39 -10.81 0.54
CA VAL A 228 11.56 -11.09 1.98
C VAL A 228 10.24 -11.54 2.59
N THR A 229 9.14 -10.86 2.26
CA THR A 229 7.83 -11.20 2.82
C THR A 229 7.37 -12.59 2.36
N CYS A 230 7.45 -12.90 1.07
CA CYS A 230 7.08 -14.21 0.55
C CYS A 230 8.02 -15.32 1.04
N ALA A 231 9.32 -15.06 1.17
CA ALA A 231 10.27 -16.01 1.73
C ALA A 231 9.95 -16.33 3.20
N VAL A 232 9.65 -15.31 4.03
CA VAL A 232 9.24 -15.52 5.42
C VAL A 232 7.95 -16.35 5.49
N ILE A 233 6.94 -16.05 4.67
CA ILE A 233 5.70 -16.84 4.63
C ILE A 233 5.98 -18.29 4.18
N ALA A 234 6.86 -18.48 3.18
CA ALA A 234 7.24 -19.81 2.71
C ALA A 234 7.98 -20.62 3.77
N LEU A 235 8.85 -19.97 4.57
CA LEU A 235 9.63 -20.61 5.62
C LEU A 235 8.77 -20.96 6.85
N ILE A 236 7.83 -20.10 7.24
CA ILE A 236 6.89 -20.40 8.34
C ILE A 236 5.96 -21.56 7.93
N GLY A 237 5.55 -21.58 6.67
CA GLY A 237 4.54 -22.51 6.18
C GLY A 237 3.31 -21.74 5.72
N PRO A 238 3.07 -21.62 4.41
CA PRO A 238 1.95 -20.85 3.86
C PRO A 238 0.59 -21.28 4.42
N ALA A 239 0.42 -22.57 4.71
CA ALA A 239 -0.77 -23.14 5.32
C ALA A 239 -1.03 -22.56 6.72
N GLN A 240 -0.03 -22.58 7.61
CA GLN A 240 -0.14 -22.06 8.98
C GLN A 240 -0.43 -20.56 8.98
N VAL A 241 0.21 -19.81 8.07
CA VAL A 241 -0.04 -18.37 7.91
C VAL A 241 -1.47 -18.12 7.42
N LEU A 242 -1.96 -18.90 6.45
CA LEU A 242 -3.32 -18.79 5.93
C LEU A 242 -4.39 -19.22 6.94
N GLU A 243 -4.20 -20.31 7.68
CA GLU A 243 -5.10 -20.77 8.74
C GLU A 243 -5.27 -19.68 9.81
N GLY A 244 -4.16 -19.09 10.28
CA GLY A 244 -4.19 -17.96 11.20
C GLY A 244 -4.90 -16.71 10.64
N TRP A 245 -4.95 -16.55 9.31
CA TRP A 245 -5.68 -15.46 8.65
C TRP A 245 -7.16 -15.79 8.43
N ILE A 246 -7.52 -17.07 8.34
CA ILE A 246 -8.85 -17.57 7.94
C ILE A 246 -9.77 -17.81 9.14
N ASP A 247 -9.26 -18.32 10.26
CA ASP A 247 -10.13 -18.99 11.24
C ASP A 247 -10.99 -18.08 12.14
N HIS A 248 -10.75 -16.76 12.24
CA HIS A 248 -11.30 -15.98 13.39
C HIS A 248 -11.92 -14.61 13.06
N VAL A 249 -12.68 -14.51 11.97
CA VAL A 249 -13.39 -13.28 11.51
C VAL A 249 -12.47 -12.33 10.76
N SER A 250 -12.06 -12.75 9.56
CA SER A 250 -11.83 -11.80 8.48
C SER A 250 -12.87 -12.09 7.39
N PRO A 251 -13.77 -11.16 7.09
CA PRO A 251 -14.59 -11.23 5.89
C PRO A 251 -13.71 -10.89 4.68
N LEU A 252 -12.76 -11.79 4.40
CA LEU A 252 -11.98 -11.76 3.20
C LEU A 252 -12.85 -12.35 2.06
N PRO A 253 -12.97 -11.63 0.92
CA PRO A 253 -13.62 -12.06 -0.34
C PRO A 253 -13.26 -13.41 -1.02
N TRP A 254 -12.83 -14.49 -0.36
CA TRP A 254 -12.03 -15.45 -1.14
C TRP A 254 -12.40 -16.93 -1.05
N GLY A 255 -13.42 -17.38 -0.28
CA GLY A 255 -13.77 -18.82 -0.25
C GLY A 255 -12.58 -19.76 -0.01
N LEU A 256 -11.52 -19.18 0.56
CA LEU A 256 -10.15 -19.60 0.31
C LEU A 256 -9.85 -20.82 1.17
N GLY A 257 -10.48 -20.97 2.34
CA GLY A 257 -10.34 -22.17 3.18
C GLY A 257 -10.65 -23.48 2.43
N ARG A 258 -11.63 -23.49 1.51
CA ARG A 258 -11.96 -24.70 0.72
C ARG A 258 -11.02 -24.90 -0.48
N MET A 259 -10.63 -23.82 -1.18
CA MET A 259 -9.69 -23.92 -2.30
C MET A 259 -8.24 -24.11 -1.86
N ILE A 260 -7.83 -23.54 -0.73
CA ILE A 260 -6.53 -23.73 -0.07
C ILE A 260 -6.44 -25.11 0.54
N GLY A 261 -7.49 -25.64 1.18
CA GLY A 261 -7.45 -27.03 1.65
C GLY A 261 -7.05 -27.99 0.52
N ILE A 262 -7.67 -27.84 -0.66
CA ILE A 262 -7.39 -28.64 -1.86
C ILE A 262 -6.04 -28.26 -2.49
N ALA A 263 -5.71 -26.97 -2.61
CA ALA A 263 -4.46 -26.48 -3.21
C ALA A 263 -3.23 -26.79 -2.34
N ASN A 264 -3.38 -26.82 -1.03
CA ASN A 264 -2.35 -27.15 -0.05
C ASN A 264 -2.09 -28.67 -0.03
N LEU A 265 -3.14 -29.49 -0.14
CA LEU A 265 -3.03 -30.94 -0.40
C LEU A 265 -2.25 -31.24 -1.71
N LEU A 266 -2.31 -30.33 -2.69
CA LEU A 266 -1.61 -30.43 -3.98
C LEU A 266 -0.24 -29.71 -4.00
N GLY A 267 0.21 -29.10 -2.91
CA GLY A 267 1.48 -28.35 -2.82
C GLY A 267 1.52 -27.01 -3.59
N SER A 268 0.43 -26.61 -4.26
CA SER A 268 0.42 -25.47 -5.19
C SER A 268 0.50 -24.11 -4.50
N VAL A 269 0.04 -24.01 -3.25
CA VAL A 269 0.16 -22.77 -2.43
C VAL A 269 1.62 -22.47 -2.15
N THR A 270 2.41 -23.47 -1.74
CA THR A 270 3.84 -23.31 -1.47
C THR A 270 4.61 -22.94 -2.73
N THR A 271 4.31 -23.58 -3.86
CA THR A 271 4.90 -23.22 -5.16
C THR A 271 4.55 -21.79 -5.57
N ALA A 272 3.30 -21.34 -5.35
CA ALA A 272 2.88 -19.99 -5.66
C ALA A 272 3.61 -18.94 -4.81
N VAL A 273 3.78 -19.18 -3.50
CA VAL A 273 4.51 -18.26 -2.61
C VAL A 273 5.99 -18.17 -3.01
N TRP A 274 6.65 -19.29 -3.34
CA TRP A 274 8.02 -19.27 -3.86
C TRP A 274 8.13 -18.58 -5.22
N SER A 275 7.15 -18.78 -6.11
CA SER A 275 7.12 -18.11 -7.42
C SER A 275 6.99 -16.59 -7.27
N LEU A 276 6.21 -16.13 -6.29
CA LEU A 276 6.12 -14.71 -5.94
C LEU A 276 7.43 -14.19 -5.34
N ALA A 277 8.08 -14.95 -4.46
CA ALA A 277 9.40 -14.60 -3.92
C ALA A 277 10.43 -14.44 -5.05
N LEU A 278 10.48 -15.39 -6.00
CA LEU A 278 11.36 -15.34 -7.16
C LEU A 278 11.03 -14.15 -8.09
N SER A 279 9.74 -13.89 -8.33
CA SER A 279 9.30 -12.74 -9.13
C SER A 279 9.75 -11.43 -8.48
N GLY A 280 9.64 -11.33 -7.15
CA GLY A 280 10.15 -10.20 -6.37
C GLY A 280 11.64 -10.02 -6.52
N LEU A 281 12.39 -11.13 -6.50
CA LEU A 281 13.84 -11.10 -6.64
C LEU A 281 14.22 -10.59 -8.04
N VAL A 282 13.58 -11.09 -9.10
CA VAL A 282 13.82 -10.64 -10.49
C VAL A 282 13.50 -9.16 -10.65
N VAL A 283 12.34 -8.70 -10.15
CA VAL A 283 11.97 -7.28 -10.18
C VAL A 283 12.99 -6.43 -9.40
N GLY A 284 13.45 -6.94 -8.25
CA GLY A 284 14.46 -6.30 -7.42
C GLY A 284 15.79 -6.14 -8.15
N LEU A 285 16.27 -7.20 -8.81
CA LEU A 285 17.52 -7.21 -9.58
C LEU A 285 17.45 -6.23 -10.76
N VAL A 286 16.35 -6.22 -11.50
CA VAL A 286 16.12 -5.22 -12.57
C VAL A 286 16.14 -3.81 -11.99
N GLY A 287 15.50 -3.61 -10.83
CA GLY A 287 15.54 -2.34 -10.11
C GLY A 287 16.95 -1.89 -9.74
N VAL A 288 17.78 -2.81 -9.22
CA VAL A 288 19.20 -2.55 -8.90
C VAL A 288 19.95 -2.10 -10.15
N VAL A 289 19.82 -2.81 -11.27
CA VAL A 289 20.48 -2.45 -12.53
C VAL A 289 20.06 -1.06 -13.02
N LEU A 290 18.78 -0.70 -12.87
CA LEU A 290 18.27 0.63 -13.21
C LEU A 290 18.71 1.72 -12.23
N ALA A 291 18.97 1.38 -10.96
CA ALA A 291 19.36 2.31 -9.90
C ALA A 291 20.86 2.67 -9.90
N LEU A 292 21.70 1.87 -10.57
CA LEU A 292 23.13 2.13 -10.71
C LEU A 292 23.37 3.39 -11.56
N PRO A 293 24.34 4.23 -11.18
CA PRO A 293 24.76 5.35 -12.02
C PRO A 293 25.32 4.81 -13.34
N GLU A 294 24.96 5.45 -14.46
CA GLU A 294 25.65 5.20 -15.72
C GLU A 294 27.12 5.54 -15.51
N ARG A 295 28.01 4.55 -15.67
CA ARG A 295 29.45 4.82 -15.78
C ARG A 295 29.61 5.64 -17.03
N THR A 296 29.72 6.95 -16.88
CA THR A 296 30.25 7.82 -17.93
C THR A 296 31.60 7.24 -18.30
N ARG A 297 31.71 6.62 -19.48
CA ARG A 297 33.01 6.37 -20.10
C ARG A 297 33.60 7.76 -20.31
N THR A 298 34.48 8.19 -19.41
CA THR A 298 35.45 9.23 -19.72
C THR A 298 36.25 8.71 -20.90
N ALA A 299 35.88 9.16 -22.10
CA ALA A 299 36.78 9.13 -23.24
C ALA A 299 37.96 10.01 -22.84
N LEU A 300 39.08 9.36 -22.52
CA LEU A 300 40.41 9.96 -22.53
C LEU A 300 40.89 9.99 -23.98
#